data_AF-A0A1F7BLH7-F1
#
_entry.id   AF-A0A1F7BLH7-F1
#
_cell.length_a   1.000
_cell.length_b   1.000
_cell.length_c   1.000
_cell.angle_alpha   90.00
_cell.angle_beta   90.00
_cell.angle_gamma   90.00
#
_symmetry.space_group_name_H-M   'P 1'
#
loop_
_entity.id
_entity.type
_entity.pdbx_description
1 polymer ?
#
loop_
_entity_poly.entity_id
_entity_poly.type
_entity_poly.pdbx_seq_one_letter_code
_entity_poly.pdbx_strand_id
1 'polypeptide(L)'
;MSEFGGIDIGAPGEGIAGAPEQLSEEAKQRFAAAAAAMAQIRREEKRSKKRDDQVARVILQFLAQDSNTHLFLLISRLVARDCPSIFILSVISLIDEGSFVAVQEYLQETLQKTAKEAVDENMPLLKTGTLDAETNRVLIEWITRMQMVMALDPERILVSLMLDEKNIDGTILQLATFVLQEFFLKQGKATPFDKVQPLAGSILQTVFEPFVAAARQKLLESKAQENSDGE
;
A
#
# COMPACT_ATOMS: atom_id res chain seq x y z
N MET A 1 45.76 11.55 15.89
CA MET A 1 45.75 12.82 15.13
C MET A 1 45.19 12.53 13.74
N SER A 2 44.52 13.53 13.16
CA SER A 2 43.78 13.54 11.87
C SER A 2 42.33 13.02 11.98
N GLU A 3 41.37 13.87 12.36
CA GLU A 3 40.63 14.86 11.53
C GLU A 3 39.32 14.26 10.99
N PHE A 4 38.25 14.40 11.77
CA PHE A 4 36.89 14.41 11.21
C PHE A 4 36.44 15.87 11.19
N GLY A 5 36.19 16.34 9.97
CA GLY A 5 35.97 17.73 9.63
C GLY A 5 34.80 18.37 10.37
N GLY A 6 35.02 19.62 10.73
CA GLY A 6 34.03 20.48 11.37
C GLY A 6 32.87 20.75 10.43
N ILE A 7 31.67 20.59 10.97
CA ILE A 7 30.52 21.35 10.50
C ILE A 7 30.69 22.72 11.15
N ASP A 8 31.16 23.66 10.34
CA ASP A 8 31.30 25.08 10.64
C ASP A 8 29.89 25.69 10.74
N ILE A 9 29.26 25.49 11.90
CA ILE A 9 28.08 26.27 12.30
C ILE A 9 28.64 27.63 12.68
N GLY A 10 28.52 28.58 11.75
CA GLY A 10 28.98 29.95 11.92
C GLY A 10 28.59 30.51 13.29
N ALA A 11 29.59 30.65 14.14
CA ALA A 11 29.50 31.40 15.37
C ALA A 11 29.37 32.89 15.00
N PRO A 12 28.35 33.61 15.47
CA PRO A 12 28.39 35.06 15.46
C PRO A 12 29.36 35.49 16.57
N GLY A 13 30.60 35.78 16.17
CA GLY A 13 31.61 36.36 17.03
C GLY A 13 31.25 37.79 17.43
N GLU A 14 30.81 37.91 18.69
CA GLU A 14 31.14 38.94 19.67
C GLU A 14 31.01 40.42 19.27
N GLY A 15 29.84 40.96 19.59
CA GLY A 15 29.67 42.35 19.96
C GLY A 15 28.46 42.49 20.88
N ILE A 16 28.71 42.99 22.10
CA ILE A 16 27.75 43.35 23.16
C ILE A 16 27.59 42.31 24.27
N ALA A 17 28.28 42.60 25.38
CA ALA A 17 27.93 42.13 26.72
C ALA A 17 26.51 42.59 27.07
N GLY A 18 25.59 41.62 27.21
CA GLY A 18 24.22 41.85 27.64
C GLY A 18 23.32 40.64 27.40
N ALA A 19 23.14 39.82 28.44
CA ALA A 19 22.07 38.83 28.69
C ALA A 19 21.32 38.17 27.49
N PRO A 20 21.30 36.83 27.35
CA PRO A 20 20.29 36.14 26.56
C PRO A 20 19.04 35.88 27.42
N GLU A 21 18.50 36.89 28.09
CA GLU A 21 17.27 36.75 28.88
C GLU A 21 16.18 37.65 28.31
N GLN A 22 15.67 37.26 27.13
CA GLN A 22 14.29 37.46 26.66
C GLN A 22 14.21 37.13 25.17
N LEU A 23 14.29 35.83 24.83
CA LEU A 23 13.51 35.38 23.68
C LEU A 23 12.07 35.81 23.96
N SER A 24 11.46 36.61 23.07
CA SER A 24 10.06 37.02 23.26
C SER A 24 9.21 35.77 23.49
N GLU A 25 8.17 35.88 24.31
CA GLU A 25 7.26 34.75 24.55
C GLU A 25 6.72 34.16 23.23
N GLU A 26 6.56 35.01 22.21
CA GLU A 26 6.21 34.60 20.84
C GLU A 26 7.32 33.77 20.16
N ALA A 27 8.60 34.14 20.31
CA ALA A 27 9.71 33.35 19.80
C ALA A 27 9.81 31.99 20.49
N LYS A 28 9.65 31.94 21.82
CA LYS A 28 9.62 30.67 22.58
C LYS A 28 8.48 29.77 22.13
N GLN A 29 7.29 30.33 21.89
CA GLN A 29 6.13 29.59 21.38
C GLN A 29 6.37 29.05 19.97
N ARG A 30 6.98 29.84 19.07
CA ARG A 30 7.34 29.39 17.72
C ARG A 30 8.40 28.28 17.73
N PHE A 31 9.41 28.39 18.58
CA PHE A 31 10.42 27.33 18.74
C PHE A 31 9.84 26.06 19.36
N ALA A 32 8.96 26.18 20.36
CA ALA A 32 8.26 25.03 20.95
C ALA A 32 7.35 24.34 19.93
N ALA A 33 6.60 25.11 19.12
CA ALA A 33 5.77 24.58 18.05
C ALA A 33 6.60 23.88 16.96
N ALA A 34 7.72 24.46 16.55
CA ALA A 34 8.64 23.85 15.59
C ALA A 34 9.30 22.57 16.15
N ALA A 35 9.71 22.58 17.41
CA ALA A 35 10.27 21.39 18.08
C ALA A 35 9.22 20.28 18.23
N ALA A 36 7.97 20.62 18.55
CA ALA A 36 6.86 19.68 18.61
C ALA A 36 6.55 19.09 17.22
N ALA A 37 6.51 19.94 16.18
CA ALA A 37 6.33 19.49 14.80
C ALA A 37 7.47 18.56 14.34
N MET A 38 8.72 18.91 14.62
CA MET A 38 9.88 18.04 14.31
C MET A 38 9.89 16.74 15.13
N ALA A 39 9.40 16.76 16.37
CA ALA A 39 9.25 15.56 17.18
C ALA A 39 8.13 14.66 16.64
N GLN A 40 7.04 15.25 16.16
CA GLN A 40 5.94 14.55 15.52
C GLN A 40 6.37 13.92 14.18
N ILE A 41 7.03 14.69 13.31
CA ILE A 41 7.61 14.20 12.05
C ILE A 41 8.54 13.01 12.30
N ARG A 42 9.46 13.12 13.28
CA ARG A 42 10.37 12.00 13.63
C ARG A 42 9.65 10.78 14.18
N ARG A 43 8.51 10.94 14.87
CA ARG A 43 7.70 9.81 15.35
C ARG A 43 6.95 9.15 14.19
N GLU A 44 6.38 9.95 13.30
CA GLU A 44 5.68 9.47 12.10
C GLU A 44 6.65 8.74 11.16
N GLU A 45 7.86 9.26 10.94
CA GLU A 45 8.90 8.62 10.13
C GLU A 45 9.35 7.27 10.72
N LYS A 46 9.63 7.22 12.03
CA LYS A 46 9.96 5.96 12.73
C LYS A 46 8.84 4.94 12.64
N ARG A 47 7.58 5.38 12.77
CA ARG A 47 6.41 4.52 12.67
C ARG A 47 6.24 3.98 11.25
N SER A 48 6.39 4.83 10.23
CA SER A 48 6.34 4.43 8.83
C SER A 48 7.41 3.40 8.52
N LYS A 49 8.67 3.64 8.94
CA LYS A 49 9.76 2.70 8.69
C LYS A 49 9.52 1.33 9.34
N LYS A 50 9.07 1.32 10.60
CA LYS A 50 8.75 0.07 11.31
C LYS A 50 7.63 -0.71 10.60
N ARG A 51 6.64 0.00 10.06
CA ARG A 51 5.52 -0.58 9.31
C ARG A 51 5.99 -1.19 8.00
N ASP A 52 6.83 -0.49 7.26
CA ASP A 52 7.38 -0.98 5.99
C ASP A 52 8.27 -2.22 6.23
N ASP A 53 9.08 -2.22 7.30
CA ASP A 53 9.87 -3.38 7.73
C ASP A 53 8.99 -4.57 8.13
N GLN A 54 7.87 -4.32 8.81
CA GLN A 54 6.90 -5.37 9.17
C GLN A 54 6.23 -5.96 7.93
N VAL A 55 5.76 -5.12 7.02
CA VAL A 55 5.13 -5.54 5.77
C VAL A 55 6.09 -6.38 4.93
N ALA A 56 7.34 -5.94 4.79
CA ALA A 56 8.38 -6.70 4.07
C ALA A 56 8.64 -8.06 4.73
N ARG A 57 8.70 -8.11 6.06
CA ARG A 57 8.89 -9.37 6.81
C ARG A 57 7.75 -10.35 6.55
N VAL A 58 6.50 -9.88 6.52
CA VAL A 58 5.33 -10.74 6.27
C VAL A 58 5.39 -11.32 4.86
N ILE A 59 5.76 -10.53 3.85
CA ILE A 59 5.97 -11.02 2.48
C ILE A 59 7.05 -12.11 2.46
N LEU A 60 8.19 -11.89 3.13
CA LEU A 60 9.27 -12.88 3.18
C LEU A 60 8.83 -14.18 3.88
N GLN A 61 8.08 -14.09 4.97
CA GLN A 61 7.55 -15.24 5.69
C GLN A 61 6.54 -16.02 4.83
N PHE A 62 5.66 -15.31 4.11
CA PHE A 62 4.72 -15.92 3.18
C PHE A 62 5.45 -16.67 2.05
N LEU A 63 6.48 -16.06 1.47
CA LEU A 63 7.27 -16.62 0.38
C LEU A 63 8.21 -17.75 0.81
N ALA A 64 8.55 -17.84 2.10
CA ALA A 64 9.35 -18.94 2.64
C ALA A 64 8.57 -20.26 2.76
N GLN A 65 7.25 -20.26 2.58
CA GLN A 65 6.43 -21.46 2.57
C GLN A 65 6.51 -22.13 1.19
N ASP A 66 6.86 -23.42 1.15
CA ASP A 66 7.03 -24.18 -0.10
C ASP A 66 5.79 -24.13 -1.01
N SER A 67 4.59 -24.12 -0.42
CA SER A 67 3.31 -24.02 -1.14
C SER A 67 3.18 -22.74 -1.96
N ASN A 68 3.86 -21.67 -1.56
CA ASN A 68 3.70 -20.33 -2.13
C ASN A 68 4.82 -19.97 -3.10
N THR A 69 5.77 -20.89 -3.36
CA THR A 69 6.92 -20.67 -4.24
C THR A 69 6.52 -20.19 -5.64
N HIS A 70 5.39 -20.68 -6.17
CA HIS A 70 4.87 -20.27 -7.47
C HIS A 70 4.42 -18.80 -7.52
N LEU A 71 4.14 -18.17 -6.37
CA LEU A 71 3.75 -16.75 -6.26
C LEU A 71 4.96 -15.82 -6.16
N PHE A 72 6.15 -16.35 -5.86
CA PHE A 72 7.39 -15.58 -5.69
C PHE A 72 7.70 -14.69 -6.89
N LEU A 73 7.64 -15.24 -8.09
CA LEU A 73 7.95 -14.50 -9.31
C LEU A 73 6.96 -13.36 -9.56
N LEU A 74 5.69 -13.56 -9.22
CA LEU A 74 4.64 -12.54 -9.39
C LEU A 74 4.82 -11.41 -8.39
N ILE A 75 5.02 -11.74 -7.12
CA ILE A 75 5.26 -10.74 -6.07
C ILE A 75 6.55 -9.96 -6.37
N SER A 76 7.62 -10.64 -6.77
CA SER A 76 8.89 -9.98 -7.13
C SER A 76 8.72 -9.00 -8.29
N ARG A 77 7.93 -9.35 -9.32
CA ARG A 77 7.62 -8.45 -10.44
C ARG A 77 6.82 -7.23 -9.99
N LEU A 78 5.83 -7.40 -9.12
CA LEU A 78 5.06 -6.28 -8.57
C LEU A 78 5.95 -5.34 -7.74
N VAL A 79 6.82 -5.90 -6.90
CA VAL A 79 7.79 -5.13 -6.12
C VAL A 79 8.76 -4.37 -7.03
N ALA A 80 9.25 -5.00 -8.10
CA ALA A 80 10.14 -4.35 -9.07
C ALA A 80 9.49 -3.21 -9.86
N ARG A 81 8.15 -3.10 -9.83
CA ARG A 81 7.38 -2.00 -10.41
C ARG A 81 6.98 -0.94 -9.37
N ASP A 82 7.59 -0.96 -8.20
CA ASP A 82 7.27 -0.09 -7.07
C ASP A 82 5.81 -0.20 -6.58
N CYS A 83 5.19 -1.37 -6.78
CA CYS A 83 3.85 -1.62 -6.25
C CYS A 83 3.90 -1.63 -4.72
N PRO A 84 3.08 -0.82 -4.04
CA PRO A 84 3.08 -0.76 -2.58
C PRO A 84 2.87 -2.14 -1.95
N SER A 85 3.81 -2.55 -1.10
CA SER A 85 3.82 -3.89 -0.50
C SER A 85 2.55 -4.18 0.29
N ILE A 86 1.93 -3.17 0.90
CA ILE A 86 0.65 -3.31 1.60
C ILE A 86 -0.50 -3.69 0.66
N PHE A 87 -0.48 -3.22 -0.59
CA PHE A 87 -1.45 -3.62 -1.60
C PHE A 87 -1.24 -5.07 -2.01
N ILE A 88 0.01 -5.50 -2.19
CA ILE A 88 0.34 -6.92 -2.46
C ILE A 88 -0.16 -7.80 -1.31
N LEU A 89 0.09 -7.42 -0.04
CA LEU A 89 -0.43 -8.12 1.13
C LEU A 89 -1.96 -8.19 1.12
N SER A 90 -2.65 -7.13 0.72
CA SER A 90 -4.12 -7.13 0.62
C SER A 90 -4.64 -8.17 -0.37
N VAL A 91 -3.92 -8.42 -1.48
CA VAL A 91 -4.26 -9.48 -2.43
C VAL A 91 -4.06 -10.85 -1.80
N ILE A 92 -2.88 -11.15 -1.23
CA ILE A 92 -2.59 -12.48 -0.67
C ILE A 92 -3.29 -12.77 0.67
N SER A 93 -3.85 -11.76 1.32
CA SER A 93 -4.60 -11.87 2.58
C SER A 93 -5.82 -12.80 2.52
N LEU A 94 -6.27 -13.21 1.34
CA LEU A 94 -7.34 -14.21 1.21
C LEU A 94 -6.87 -15.61 1.65
N ILE A 95 -5.58 -15.91 1.49
CA ILE A 95 -5.02 -17.26 1.71
C ILE A 95 -3.95 -17.31 2.80
N ASP A 96 -3.50 -16.15 3.28
CA ASP A 96 -2.45 -16.03 4.30
C ASP A 96 -2.91 -15.16 5.48
N GLU A 97 -2.91 -15.76 6.67
CA GLU A 97 -3.34 -15.11 7.90
C GLU A 97 -2.37 -13.99 8.33
N GLY A 98 -1.06 -14.17 8.11
CA GLY A 98 -0.07 -13.14 8.44
C GLY A 98 -0.30 -11.85 7.65
N SER A 99 -0.57 -11.99 6.36
CA SER A 99 -0.93 -10.91 5.46
C SER A 99 -2.27 -10.27 5.84
N PHE A 100 -3.26 -11.07 6.22
CA PHE A 100 -4.53 -10.56 6.72
C PHE A 100 -4.36 -9.68 7.97
N VAL A 101 -3.65 -10.19 8.98
CA VAL A 101 -3.39 -9.46 10.23
C VAL A 101 -2.62 -8.16 9.95
N ALA A 102 -1.55 -8.23 9.15
CA ALA A 102 -0.76 -7.05 8.81
C ALA A 102 -1.57 -5.97 8.08
N VAL A 103 -2.46 -6.35 7.16
CA VAL A 103 -3.33 -5.40 6.47
C VAL A 103 -4.37 -4.81 7.42
N GLN A 104 -4.94 -5.61 8.32
CA GLN A 104 -5.90 -5.09 9.30
C GLN A 104 -5.26 -4.12 10.28
N GLU A 105 -4.06 -4.43 10.79
CA GLU A 105 -3.28 -3.51 11.63
C GLU A 105 -3.00 -2.21 10.87
N TYR A 106 -2.55 -2.31 9.61
CA TYR A 106 -2.31 -1.14 8.77
C TYR A 106 -3.55 -0.27 8.58
N LEU A 107 -4.70 -0.87 8.27
CA LEU A 107 -5.97 -0.16 8.06
C LEU A 107 -6.49 0.45 9.38
N GLN A 108 -6.40 -0.26 10.49
CA GLN A 108 -6.75 0.27 11.81
C GLN A 108 -5.90 1.48 12.19
N GLU A 109 -4.59 1.41 11.97
CA GLU A 109 -3.69 2.51 12.28
C GLU A 109 -3.89 3.74 11.39
N THR A 110 -4.34 3.54 10.13
CA THR A 110 -4.43 4.62 9.13
C THR A 110 -5.84 5.20 9.01
N LEU A 111 -6.88 4.36 9.07
CA LEU A 111 -8.28 4.73 8.84
C LEU A 111 -9.17 4.58 10.07
N GLN A 112 -8.69 3.95 11.15
CA GLN A 112 -9.49 3.59 12.32
C GLN A 112 -10.75 2.76 11.98
N LYS A 113 -10.68 1.99 10.88
CA LYS A 113 -11.77 1.15 10.36
C LYS A 113 -11.22 -0.15 9.81
N THR A 114 -12.00 -1.22 9.92
CA THR A 114 -11.72 -2.51 9.27
C THR A 114 -12.61 -2.74 8.04
N ALA A 115 -12.19 -3.67 7.19
CA ALA A 115 -13.01 -4.12 6.05
C ALA A 115 -14.38 -4.65 6.49
N LYS A 116 -14.46 -5.33 7.64
CA LYS A 116 -15.73 -5.85 8.18
C LYS A 116 -16.73 -4.75 8.53
N GLU A 117 -16.24 -3.58 8.89
CA GLU A 117 -17.07 -2.41 9.23
C GLU A 117 -17.48 -1.60 8.00
N ALA A 118 -16.80 -1.80 6.87
CA ALA A 118 -17.01 -1.07 5.62
C ALA A 118 -17.73 -1.88 4.53
N VAL A 119 -18.05 -3.15 4.79
CA VAL A 119 -18.74 -4.03 3.84
C VAL A 119 -20.16 -3.53 3.56
N ASP A 120 -20.47 -3.28 2.29
CA ASP A 120 -21.84 -3.24 1.81
C ASP A 120 -22.27 -4.66 1.43
N GLU A 121 -23.13 -5.28 2.24
CA GLU A 121 -23.63 -6.63 2.03
C GLU A 121 -24.44 -6.78 0.72
N ASN A 122 -24.83 -5.67 0.09
CA ASN A 122 -25.56 -5.66 -1.19
C ASN A 122 -24.65 -5.66 -2.42
N MET A 123 -23.32 -5.67 -2.26
CA MET A 123 -22.39 -5.66 -3.39
C MET A 123 -22.55 -6.93 -4.24
N PRO A 124 -23.06 -6.84 -5.48
CA PRO A 124 -23.26 -8.01 -6.31
C PRO A 124 -21.93 -8.36 -6.99
N LEU A 125 -21.16 -9.29 -6.41
CA LEU A 125 -19.91 -9.78 -7.00
C LEU A 125 -20.12 -10.66 -8.24
N LEU A 126 -21.27 -11.34 -8.30
CA LEU A 126 -21.61 -12.30 -9.36
C LEU A 126 -23.12 -12.36 -9.56
N LYS A 127 -23.55 -12.75 -10.78
CA LYS A 127 -24.90 -13.26 -10.99
C LYS A 127 -25.11 -14.45 -10.05
N THR A 128 -26.04 -14.27 -9.12
CA THR A 128 -26.46 -15.20 -8.08
C THR A 128 -26.58 -16.65 -8.59
N GLY A 129 -25.85 -17.59 -7.98
CA GLY A 129 -26.12 -19.03 -8.15
C GLY A 129 -24.98 -20.04 -7.97
N THR A 130 -23.71 -19.65 -8.00
CA THR A 130 -22.58 -20.64 -8.03
C THR A 130 -21.75 -20.75 -6.73
N LEU A 131 -21.81 -19.76 -5.85
CA LEU A 131 -21.07 -19.74 -4.59
C LEU A 131 -22.02 -19.83 -3.40
N ASP A 132 -21.63 -20.60 -2.37
CA ASP A 132 -22.32 -20.60 -1.09
C ASP A 132 -22.16 -19.24 -0.37
N ALA A 133 -23.09 -18.95 0.54
CA ALA A 133 -23.18 -17.64 1.19
C ALA A 133 -21.91 -17.26 1.96
N GLU A 134 -21.25 -18.23 2.60
CA GLU A 134 -20.03 -17.99 3.36
C GLU A 134 -18.86 -17.65 2.44
N THR A 135 -18.68 -18.42 1.36
CA THR A 135 -17.66 -18.12 0.34
C THR A 135 -17.88 -16.73 -0.25
N ASN A 136 -19.13 -16.37 -0.56
CA ASN A 136 -19.45 -15.05 -1.09
C ASN A 136 -19.09 -13.93 -0.10
N ARG A 137 -19.42 -14.09 1.18
CA ARG A 137 -19.09 -13.13 2.24
C ARG A 137 -17.58 -12.92 2.35
N VAL A 138 -16.80 -14.00 2.39
CA VAL A 138 -15.33 -13.91 2.49
C VAL A 138 -14.73 -13.16 1.29
N LEU A 139 -15.25 -13.39 0.09
CA LEU A 139 -14.82 -12.66 -1.11
C LEU A 139 -15.19 -11.17 -1.05
N ILE A 140 -16.39 -10.82 -0.55
CA ILE A 140 -16.78 -9.42 -0.34
C ILE A 140 -15.83 -8.75 0.65
N GLU A 141 -15.56 -9.38 1.81
CA GLU A 141 -14.63 -8.84 2.80
C GLU A 141 -13.21 -8.66 2.23
N TRP A 142 -12.76 -9.56 1.36
CA TRP A 142 -11.48 -9.45 0.67
C TRP A 142 -11.45 -8.28 -0.33
N ILE A 143 -12.52 -8.08 -1.09
CA ILE A 143 -12.65 -6.98 -2.06
C ILE A 143 -12.68 -5.63 -1.36
N THR A 144 -13.50 -5.52 -0.32
CA THR A 144 -13.57 -4.31 0.51
C THR A 144 -12.19 -3.99 1.10
N ARG A 145 -11.45 -5.00 1.57
CA ARG A 145 -10.09 -4.81 2.08
C ARG A 145 -9.13 -4.27 1.01
N MET A 146 -9.15 -4.83 -0.20
CA MET A 146 -8.35 -4.31 -1.31
C MET A 146 -8.74 -2.87 -1.68
N GLN A 147 -10.04 -2.55 -1.70
CA GLN A 147 -10.54 -1.19 -1.98
C GLN A 147 -10.13 -0.19 -0.90
N MET A 148 -10.15 -0.57 0.37
CA MET A 148 -9.69 0.28 1.47
C MET A 148 -8.19 0.59 1.38
N VAL A 149 -7.37 -0.41 1.04
CA VAL A 149 -5.93 -0.19 0.81
C VAL A 149 -5.70 0.66 -0.43
N MET A 150 -6.44 0.42 -1.52
CA MET A 150 -6.39 1.23 -2.74
C MET A 150 -6.73 2.70 -2.46
N ALA A 151 -7.75 2.98 -1.64
CA ALA A 151 -8.19 4.33 -1.33
C ALA A 151 -7.14 5.17 -0.57
N LEU A 152 -6.12 4.54 0.03
CA LEU A 152 -5.05 5.23 0.75
C LEU A 152 -3.99 5.83 -0.17
N ASP A 153 -3.70 5.19 -1.29
CA ASP A 153 -2.73 5.68 -2.28
C ASP A 153 -3.09 5.19 -3.70
N PRO A 154 -4.25 5.62 -4.23
CA PRO A 154 -4.80 5.06 -5.47
C PRO A 154 -3.90 5.32 -6.67
N GLU A 155 -3.26 6.48 -6.70
CA GLU A 155 -2.40 6.91 -7.78
C GLU A 155 -1.12 6.07 -7.84
N ARG A 156 -0.40 5.92 -6.72
CA ARG A 156 0.84 5.13 -6.71
C ARG A 156 0.56 3.67 -7.04
N ILE A 157 -0.50 3.11 -6.47
CA ILE A 157 -0.87 1.71 -6.72
C ILE A 157 -1.23 1.54 -8.19
N LEU A 158 -2.17 2.31 -8.74
CA LEU A 158 -2.58 2.12 -10.13
C LEU A 158 -1.45 2.42 -11.13
N VAL A 159 -0.67 3.47 -10.93
CA VAL A 159 0.48 3.76 -11.80
C VAL A 159 1.49 2.61 -11.79
N SER A 160 1.78 2.02 -10.63
CA SER A 160 2.67 0.85 -10.54
C SER A 160 2.13 -0.37 -11.32
N LEU A 161 0.80 -0.49 -11.43
CA LEU A 161 0.11 -1.57 -12.10
C LEU A 161 -0.16 -1.29 -13.58
N MET A 162 -0.06 -0.05 -14.05
CA MET A 162 -0.32 0.31 -15.45
C MET A 162 0.96 0.11 -16.29
N LEU A 163 0.84 -0.65 -17.38
CA LEU A 163 1.87 -0.74 -18.43
C LEU A 163 1.87 0.50 -19.30
N ASP A 164 0.67 1.02 -19.57
CA ASP A 164 0.40 2.27 -20.26
C ASP A 164 -0.98 2.80 -19.83
N GLU A 165 -1.46 3.89 -20.47
CA GLU A 165 -2.74 4.54 -20.13
C GLU A 165 -3.98 3.62 -20.26
N LYS A 166 -3.86 2.53 -21.00
CA LYS A 166 -4.96 1.62 -21.35
C LYS A 166 -4.77 0.22 -20.79
N ASN A 167 -3.54 -0.20 -20.52
CA ASN A 167 -3.21 -1.58 -20.16
C ASN A 167 -2.72 -1.70 -18.71
N ILE A 168 -3.29 -2.64 -17.97
CA ILE A 168 -2.82 -3.06 -16.64
C ILE A 168 -1.92 -4.28 -16.80
N ASP A 169 -0.85 -4.32 -16.01
CA ASP A 169 0.11 -5.42 -15.93
C ASP A 169 -0.59 -6.72 -15.56
N GLY A 170 -0.45 -7.75 -16.40
CA GLY A 170 -1.10 -9.04 -16.20
C GLY A 170 -0.64 -9.80 -14.95
N THR A 171 0.46 -9.39 -14.31
CA THR A 171 1.01 -10.00 -13.10
C THR A 171 0.02 -9.91 -11.94
N ILE A 172 -0.69 -8.79 -11.78
CA ILE A 172 -1.67 -8.65 -10.69
C ILE A 172 -2.89 -9.55 -10.92
N LEU A 173 -3.32 -9.70 -12.18
CA LEU A 173 -4.38 -10.63 -12.56
C LEU A 173 -3.96 -12.08 -12.30
N GLN A 174 -2.74 -12.45 -12.68
CA GLN A 174 -2.20 -13.79 -12.41
C GLN A 174 -2.11 -14.06 -10.91
N LEU A 175 -1.62 -13.10 -10.12
CA LEU A 175 -1.53 -13.22 -8.67
C LEU A 175 -2.91 -13.42 -8.04
N ALA A 176 -3.87 -12.56 -8.36
CA ALA A 176 -5.24 -12.69 -7.87
C ALA A 176 -5.89 -14.02 -8.29
N THR A 177 -5.60 -14.50 -9.51
CA THR A 177 -6.11 -15.79 -10.00
C THR A 177 -5.56 -16.95 -9.19
N PHE A 178 -4.24 -17.00 -8.93
CA PHE A 178 -3.66 -18.07 -8.12
C PHE A 178 -4.12 -18.02 -6.66
N VAL A 179 -4.23 -16.81 -6.08
CA VAL A 179 -4.79 -16.63 -4.74
C VAL A 179 -6.22 -17.18 -4.65
N LEU A 180 -7.07 -16.91 -5.65
CA LEU A 180 -8.42 -17.46 -5.70
C LEU A 180 -8.43 -18.98 -5.92
N GLN A 181 -7.55 -19.52 -6.75
CA GLN A 181 -7.44 -20.97 -6.93
C GLN A 181 -7.08 -21.67 -5.61
N GLU A 182 -6.10 -21.15 -4.90
CA GLU A 182 -5.67 -21.67 -3.60
C GLU A 182 -6.79 -21.55 -2.56
N PHE A 183 -7.51 -20.43 -2.54
CA PHE A 183 -8.69 -20.25 -1.70
C PHE A 183 -9.78 -21.30 -1.99
N PHE A 184 -10.14 -21.51 -3.26
CA PHE A 184 -11.13 -22.52 -3.62
C PHE A 184 -10.64 -23.94 -3.33
N LEU A 185 -9.35 -24.22 -3.51
CA LEU A 185 -8.75 -25.50 -3.17
C LEU A 185 -8.89 -25.80 -1.66
N LYS A 186 -8.65 -24.81 -0.79
CA LYS A 186 -8.89 -24.90 0.66
C LYS A 186 -10.35 -25.14 1.02
N GLN A 187 -11.28 -24.71 0.17
CA GLN A 187 -12.73 -24.99 0.28
C GLN A 187 -13.15 -26.32 -0.39
N GLY A 188 -12.20 -27.16 -0.80
CA GLY A 188 -12.46 -28.45 -1.46
C GLY A 188 -12.90 -28.33 -2.93
N LYS A 189 -12.74 -27.16 -3.55
CA LYS A 189 -13.12 -26.88 -4.95
C LYS A 189 -11.87 -26.68 -5.81
N ALA A 190 -11.38 -27.74 -6.45
CA ALA A 190 -10.29 -27.63 -7.41
C ALA A 190 -10.78 -27.04 -8.74
N THR A 191 -10.64 -25.73 -8.90
CA THR A 191 -11.08 -25.01 -10.11
C THR A 191 -9.86 -24.66 -10.99
N PRO A 192 -9.85 -25.03 -12.28
CA PRO A 192 -8.72 -24.74 -13.16
C PRO A 192 -8.61 -23.24 -13.47
N PHE A 193 -7.40 -22.82 -13.86
CA PHE A 193 -7.01 -21.40 -13.95
C PHE A 193 -7.90 -20.59 -14.89
N ASP A 194 -8.19 -21.15 -16.07
CA ASP A 194 -9.05 -20.58 -17.11
C ASP A 194 -10.48 -20.29 -16.63
N LYS A 195 -10.96 -21.01 -15.62
CA LYS A 195 -12.27 -20.79 -15.01
C LYS A 195 -12.25 -19.78 -13.86
N VAL A 196 -11.11 -19.64 -13.17
CA VAL A 196 -10.96 -18.67 -12.06
C VAL A 196 -10.57 -17.28 -12.57
N GLN A 197 -9.79 -17.21 -13.65
CA GLN A 197 -9.27 -15.95 -14.19
C GLN A 197 -10.36 -14.91 -14.52
N PRO A 198 -11.52 -15.26 -15.12
CA PRO A 198 -12.58 -14.27 -15.35
C PRO A 198 -13.14 -13.68 -14.05
N LEU A 199 -13.26 -14.49 -12.99
CA LEU A 199 -13.68 -14.00 -11.67
C LEU A 199 -12.61 -13.07 -11.08
N ALA A 200 -11.34 -13.44 -11.15
CA ALA A 200 -10.23 -12.58 -10.72
C ALA A 200 -10.25 -11.24 -11.46
N GLY A 201 -10.50 -11.26 -12.77
CA GLY A 201 -10.64 -10.06 -13.60
C GLY A 201 -11.79 -9.16 -13.15
N SER A 202 -12.98 -9.72 -12.95
CA SER A 202 -14.14 -8.97 -12.45
C SER A 202 -13.88 -8.36 -11.07
N ILE A 203 -13.26 -9.13 -10.16
CA ILE A 203 -12.91 -8.65 -8.82
C ILE A 203 -11.93 -7.48 -8.90
N LEU A 204 -10.85 -7.61 -9.68
CA LEU A 204 -9.88 -6.54 -9.84
C LEU A 204 -10.50 -5.31 -10.50
N GLN A 205 -11.38 -5.48 -11.49
CA GLN A 205 -12.13 -4.38 -12.07
C GLN A 205 -12.93 -3.65 -10.99
N THR A 206 -13.68 -4.36 -10.15
CA THR A 206 -14.43 -3.78 -9.03
C THR A 206 -13.53 -3.04 -8.03
N VAL A 207 -12.31 -3.53 -7.79
CA VAL A 207 -11.33 -2.85 -6.93
C VAL A 207 -10.78 -1.58 -7.58
N PHE A 208 -10.50 -1.60 -8.88
CA PHE A 208 -9.80 -0.51 -9.57
C PHE A 208 -10.73 0.58 -10.12
N GLU A 209 -11.91 0.21 -10.62
CA GLU A 209 -12.83 1.08 -11.36
C GLU A 209 -13.10 2.42 -10.67
N PRO A 210 -13.30 2.51 -9.33
CA PRO A 210 -13.52 3.79 -8.66
C PRO A 210 -12.35 4.77 -8.75
N PHE A 211 -11.13 4.29 -9.04
CA PHE A 211 -9.88 5.03 -8.93
C PHE A 211 -9.16 5.25 -10.28
N VAL A 212 -9.54 4.51 -11.33
CA VAL A 212 -8.86 4.53 -12.65
C VAL A 212 -8.83 5.91 -13.29
N ALA A 213 -9.89 6.71 -13.15
CA ALA A 213 -9.96 8.05 -13.75
C ALA A 213 -8.86 8.99 -13.20
N ALA A 214 -8.67 9.00 -11.89
CA ALA A 214 -7.67 9.83 -11.22
C ALA A 214 -6.24 9.39 -11.61
N ALA A 215 -5.97 8.07 -11.61
CA ALA A 215 -4.66 7.56 -11.97
C ALA A 215 -4.27 7.84 -13.43
N ARG A 216 -5.22 7.75 -14.37
CA ARG A 216 -4.99 8.09 -15.79
C ARG A 216 -4.58 9.54 -15.97
N GLN A 217 -5.22 10.46 -15.26
CA GLN A 217 -4.89 11.88 -15.34
C GLN A 217 -3.44 12.13 -14.89
N LYS A 218 -3.01 11.56 -13.77
CA LYS A 218 -1.64 11.70 -13.28
C LYS A 218 -0.59 11.13 -14.23
N LEU A 219 -0.90 10.02 -14.88
CA LEU A 219 0.01 9.39 -15.85
C LEU A 219 0.19 10.26 -17.10
N LEU A 220 -0.87 10.95 -17.54
CA LEU A 220 -0.80 11.95 -18.61
C LEU A 220 0.02 13.19 -18.20
N GLU A 221 -0.18 13.70 -16.99
CA GLU A 221 0.57 14.84 -16.45
C GLU A 221 2.07 14.54 -16.35
N SER A 222 2.43 13.33 -15.88
CA SER A 222 3.83 12.90 -15.75
C SER A 222 4.53 12.81 -17.12
N LYS A 223 3.86 12.26 -18.13
CA LYS A 223 4.39 12.20 -19.50
C LYS A 223 4.53 13.57 -20.15
N ALA A 224 3.63 14.51 -19.84
CA ALA A 224 3.71 15.87 -20.36
C ALA A 224 4.92 16.63 -19.78
N GLN A 225 5.25 16.41 -18.50
CA GLN A 225 6.43 16.98 -17.85
C GLN A 225 7.74 16.38 -18.36
N GLU A 226 7.80 15.06 -18.57
CA GLU A 226 8.99 14.42 -19.15
C GLU A 226 9.29 14.91 -20.58
N ASN A 227 8.26 15.23 -21.36
CA ASN A 227 8.45 15.78 -22.70
C ASN A 227 8.84 17.27 -22.71
N SER A 228 8.51 18.05 -21.67
CA SER A 228 8.89 19.46 -21.58
C SER A 228 10.29 19.69 -21.02
N ASP A 229 10.79 18.79 -20.18
CA ASP A 229 12.13 18.88 -19.58
C ASP A 229 13.24 18.28 -20.48
N GLY A 230 12.83 17.64 -21.59
CA GLY A 230 13.70 17.05 -22.61
C GLY A 230 13.93 17.89 -23.88
N GLU A 231 13.30 19.07 -23.99
CA GLU A 231 13.53 20.08 -25.03
C GLU A 231 14.43 21.23 -24.53
#